data_AF-A0A2E0FMB8-F1
#
_entry.id   AF-A0A2E0FMB8-F1
#
_cell.length_a   1.000
_cell.length_b   1.000
_cell.length_c   1.000
_cell.angle_alpha   90.00
_cell.angle_beta   90.00
_cell.angle_gamma   90.00
#
_symmetry.space_group_name_H-M   'P 1'
#
loop_
_entity.id
_entity.type
_entity.pdbx_description
1 polymer ?
#
loop_
_entity_poly.entity_id
_entity_poly.type
_entity_poly.pdbx_seq_one_letter_code
_entity_poly.pdbx_strand_id
1 'polypeptide(L)'
;MPNPLNRSVKTAIHKQLIGNKQLINQTRLLIEKQFKTIHAKFMADFESHPVTRELRGGADASNHSNSLPQGNLFGFIGFTAGTDPISDIEVMLRRTDIMIKNRKMGQFGFVWTYVVNSPSLQDLYSVTPMPWASGASWLRELEGRGIPNLGQYMYKRSSSSRSGAGVQNQNRSGGGRVRVSYVKQLLKEFEQNLNAIQASRVSRAYF
;
A
#
# COMPACT_ATOMS: atom_id res chain seq x y z
N MET A 1 -17.73 -21.43 35.72
CA MET A 1 -17.53 -21.86 34.31
C MET A 1 -18.68 -21.30 33.49
N PRO A 2 -18.47 -20.40 32.51
CA PRO A 2 -19.54 -19.94 31.64
C PRO A 2 -20.05 -21.13 30.81
N ASN A 3 -21.33 -21.48 30.99
CA ASN A 3 -21.94 -22.65 30.36
C ASN A 3 -22.04 -22.39 28.85
N PRO A 4 -21.39 -23.19 27.98
CA PRO A 4 -21.47 -22.97 26.55
C PRO A 4 -22.92 -23.13 26.09
N LEU A 5 -23.41 -22.15 25.31
CA LEU A 5 -24.77 -22.18 24.76
C LEU A 5 -25.08 -23.56 24.13
N ASN A 6 -26.20 -24.16 24.53
CA ASN A 6 -26.68 -25.44 24.01
C ASN A 6 -26.82 -25.37 22.47
N ARG A 7 -26.47 -26.45 21.76
CA ARG A 7 -26.52 -26.55 20.29
C ARG A 7 -27.89 -26.17 19.72
N SER A 8 -28.99 -26.55 20.38
CA SER A 8 -30.35 -26.19 19.96
C SER A 8 -30.61 -24.69 20.04
N VAL A 9 -30.21 -24.05 21.14
CA VAL A 9 -30.30 -22.60 21.37
C VAL A 9 -29.46 -21.84 20.34
N LYS A 10 -28.23 -22.28 20.08
CA LYS A 10 -27.37 -21.72 19.01
C LYS A 10 -28.06 -21.76 17.65
N THR A 11 -28.73 -22.87 17.33
CA THR A 11 -29.40 -23.07 16.04
C THR A 11 -30.65 -22.19 15.90
N ALA A 12 -31.44 -22.05 16.96
CA ALA A 12 -32.63 -21.18 16.98
C ALA A 12 -32.27 -19.69 16.84
N ILE A 13 -31.28 -19.22 17.60
CA ILE A 13 -30.79 -17.84 17.53
C ILE A 13 -30.19 -17.57 16.14
N HIS A 14 -29.46 -18.53 15.57
CA HIS A 14 -28.93 -18.42 14.20
C HIS A 14 -30.05 -18.23 13.18
N LYS A 15 -31.13 -19.00 13.27
CA LYS A 15 -32.28 -18.93 12.36
C LYS A 15 -33.00 -17.57 12.46
N GLN A 16 -33.26 -17.07 13.67
CA GLN A 16 -33.87 -15.75 13.87
C GLN A 16 -33.01 -14.61 13.32
N LEU A 17 -31.71 -14.65 13.55
CA LEU A 17 -30.80 -13.59 13.10
C LEU A 17 -30.54 -13.64 11.59
N ILE A 18 -30.68 -14.79 10.92
CA ILE A 18 -30.59 -14.85 9.44
C ILE A 18 -31.80 -14.13 8.84
N GLY A 19 -32.97 -14.25 9.46
CA GLY A 19 -34.19 -13.58 9.01
C GLY A 19 -34.22 -12.08 9.27
N ASN A 20 -33.39 -11.56 10.18
CA ASN A 20 -33.39 -10.15 10.55
C ASN A 20 -32.58 -9.30 9.56
N LYS A 21 -33.24 -8.87 8.47
CA LYS A 21 -32.66 -8.01 7.43
C LYS A 21 -32.10 -6.69 7.97
N GLN A 22 -32.76 -6.10 8.97
CA GLN A 22 -32.35 -4.82 9.54
C GLN A 22 -31.00 -4.93 10.26
N LEU A 23 -30.83 -5.96 11.10
CA LEU A 23 -29.56 -6.20 11.79
C LEU A 23 -28.42 -6.51 10.82
N ILE A 24 -28.71 -7.29 9.77
CA ILE A 24 -27.74 -7.61 8.71
C ILE A 24 -27.27 -6.31 8.04
N ASN A 25 -28.20 -5.44 7.63
CA ASN A 25 -27.89 -4.18 6.99
C ASN A 25 -27.12 -3.24 7.92
N GLN A 26 -27.54 -3.09 9.18
CA GLN A 26 -26.84 -2.26 10.16
C GLN A 26 -25.41 -2.73 10.40
N THR A 27 -25.22 -4.04 10.55
CA THR A 27 -23.87 -4.59 10.76
C THR A 27 -22.99 -4.41 9.53
N ARG A 28 -23.56 -4.61 8.33
CA ARG A 28 -22.88 -4.35 7.06
C ARG A 28 -22.40 -2.90 6.97
N LEU A 29 -23.27 -1.95 7.26
CA LEU A 29 -22.95 -0.52 7.27
C LEU A 29 -21.86 -0.17 8.29
N LEU A 30 -21.87 -0.79 9.47
CA LEU A 30 -20.83 -0.59 10.48
C LEU A 30 -19.46 -1.09 10.00
N ILE A 31 -19.39 -2.30 9.43
CA ILE A 31 -18.15 -2.86 8.88
C ILE A 31 -17.63 -2.01 7.72
N GLU A 32 -18.51 -1.61 6.79
CA GLU A 32 -18.16 -0.73 5.67
C GLU A 32 -17.67 0.64 6.16
N LYS A 33 -18.27 1.21 7.20
CA LYS A 33 -17.83 2.48 7.79
C LYS A 33 -16.46 2.37 8.45
N GLN A 34 -16.22 1.30 9.21
CA GLN A 34 -14.91 1.03 9.83
C GLN A 34 -13.84 0.87 8.75
N PHE A 35 -14.10 0.08 7.71
CA PHE A 35 -13.19 -0.09 6.59
C PHE A 35 -12.90 1.23 5.88
N LYS A 36 -13.92 2.03 5.54
CA LYS A 36 -13.73 3.34 4.88
C LYS A 36 -12.84 4.27 5.71
N THR A 37 -12.98 4.24 7.03
CA THR A 37 -12.13 5.05 7.93
C THR A 37 -10.67 4.58 7.89
N ILE A 38 -10.44 3.27 7.95
CA ILE A 38 -9.10 2.67 7.88
C ILE A 38 -8.47 2.90 6.51
N HIS A 39 -9.23 2.75 5.43
CA HIS A 39 -8.77 2.98 4.06
C HIS A 39 -8.45 4.44 3.79
N ALA A 40 -9.28 5.38 4.27
CA ALA A 40 -9.00 6.81 4.17
C ALA A 40 -7.70 7.18 4.91
N LYS A 41 -7.47 6.60 6.11
CA LYS A 41 -6.21 6.77 6.83
C LYS A 41 -5.03 6.21 6.03
N PHE A 42 -5.16 5.01 5.47
CA PHE A 42 -4.11 4.41 4.65
C PHE A 42 -3.75 5.27 3.43
N MET A 43 -4.74 5.82 2.73
CA MET A 43 -4.50 6.72 1.60
C MET A 43 -3.83 8.04 2.05
N ALA A 44 -4.22 8.58 3.21
CA ALA A 44 -3.56 9.76 3.77
C ALA A 44 -2.10 9.48 4.18
N ASP A 45 -1.83 8.33 4.80
CA ASP A 45 -0.48 7.89 5.16
C ASP A 45 0.36 7.67 3.88
N PHE A 46 -0.23 7.14 2.80
CA PHE A 46 0.41 7.04 1.49
C PHE A 46 0.73 8.41 0.88
N GLU A 47 -0.23 9.33 0.81
CA GLU A 47 -0.06 10.66 0.21
C GLU A 47 0.95 11.53 0.98
N SER A 48 1.00 11.38 2.30
CA SER A 48 1.91 12.14 3.18
C SER A 48 3.32 11.55 3.24
N HIS A 49 3.51 10.31 2.79
CA HIS A 49 4.80 9.63 2.87
C HIS A 49 5.90 10.41 2.11
N PRO A 50 7.12 10.55 2.68
CA PRO A 50 8.20 11.33 2.07
C PRO A 50 8.52 10.94 0.62
N VAL A 51 8.56 9.63 0.33
CA VAL A 51 8.80 9.11 -1.02
C VAL A 51 7.70 9.53 -2.00
N THR A 52 6.43 9.49 -1.59
CA THR A 52 5.29 9.90 -2.42
C THR A 52 5.38 11.38 -2.78
N ARG A 53 5.65 12.21 -1.77
CA ARG A 53 5.78 13.67 -1.96
C ARG A 53 6.96 14.02 -2.85
N GLU A 54 8.08 13.34 -2.66
CA GLU A 54 9.30 13.54 -3.44
C GLU A 54 9.14 13.10 -4.91
N LEU A 55 8.50 11.96 -5.15
CA LEU A 55 8.25 11.48 -6.51
C LEU A 55 7.17 12.28 -7.25
N ARG A 56 6.10 12.69 -6.55
CA ARG A 56 5.03 13.50 -7.13
C ARG A 56 5.49 14.93 -7.45
N GLY A 57 6.40 15.49 -6.65
CA GLY A 57 6.96 16.83 -6.89
C GLY A 57 7.95 16.90 -8.05
N GLY A 58 8.30 15.77 -8.69
CA GLY A 58 9.17 15.74 -9.85
C GLY A 58 10.63 16.11 -9.54
N ALA A 59 11.39 16.53 -10.56
CA ALA A 59 12.82 16.82 -10.44
C ALA A 59 13.17 18.06 -9.60
N ASP A 60 12.20 18.93 -9.35
CA ASP A 60 12.34 20.13 -8.50
C ASP A 60 11.93 19.88 -7.03
N ALA A 61 11.39 18.70 -6.71
CA ALA A 61 11.06 18.33 -5.33
C ALA A 61 12.31 18.30 -4.44
N SER A 62 12.14 18.66 -3.17
CA SER A 62 13.18 18.45 -2.16
C SER A 62 13.29 16.96 -1.79
N ASN A 63 14.48 16.54 -1.36
CA ASN A 63 14.72 15.20 -0.82
C ASN A 63 14.05 15.01 0.55
N HIS A 64 12.74 14.78 0.55
CA HIS A 64 11.97 14.57 1.77
C HIS A 64 12.32 13.25 2.45
N SER A 65 12.73 12.23 1.67
CA SER A 65 13.09 10.91 2.19
C SER A 65 14.49 10.85 2.83
N ASN A 66 15.30 11.91 2.73
CA ASN A 66 16.71 11.93 3.10
C ASN A 66 17.51 10.77 2.49
N SER A 67 17.08 10.29 1.32
CA SER A 67 17.61 9.07 0.69
C SER A 67 18.89 9.31 -0.12
N LEU A 68 19.16 10.57 -0.47
CA LEU A 68 20.28 11.00 -1.28
C LEU A 68 21.11 12.13 -0.62
N PRO A 69 22.44 12.20 -0.84
CA PRO A 69 23.25 13.33 -0.39
C PRO A 69 22.90 14.66 -1.07
N GLN A 70 22.48 14.61 -2.34
CA GLN A 70 22.08 15.77 -3.16
C GLN A 70 21.00 15.33 -4.15
N GLY A 71 20.16 16.24 -4.63
CA GLY A 71 19.07 15.94 -5.58
C GLY A 71 17.86 15.27 -4.93
N ASN A 72 17.12 14.46 -5.69
CA ASN A 72 15.91 13.77 -5.22
C ASN A 72 15.71 12.41 -5.93
N LEU A 73 14.85 11.56 -5.38
CA LEU A 73 14.53 10.23 -5.89
C LEU A 73 14.01 10.27 -7.32
N PHE A 74 13.24 11.28 -7.69
CA PHE A 74 12.68 11.38 -9.04
C PHE A 74 13.78 11.47 -10.10
N GLY A 75 14.72 12.40 -9.91
CA GLY A 75 15.86 12.58 -10.80
C GLY A 75 16.90 11.46 -10.66
N PHE A 76 17.06 10.86 -9.48
CA PHE A 76 17.96 9.73 -9.27
C PHE A 76 17.51 8.46 -10.00
N ILE A 77 16.21 8.16 -9.93
CA ILE A 77 15.62 7.03 -10.67
C ILE A 77 15.62 7.33 -12.17
N GLY A 78 15.58 8.61 -12.56
CA GLY A 78 15.66 9.04 -13.95
C GLY A 78 14.30 9.03 -14.64
N PHE A 79 13.23 9.38 -13.91
CA PHE A 79 11.92 9.61 -14.50
C PHE A 79 11.95 10.77 -15.49
N THR A 80 11.03 10.76 -16.45
CA THR A 80 10.95 11.83 -17.44
C THR A 80 10.23 13.03 -16.83
N ALA A 81 10.69 14.26 -17.08
CA ALA A 81 10.03 15.45 -16.55
C ALA A 81 8.53 15.47 -16.92
N GLY A 82 7.67 15.79 -15.94
CA GLY A 82 6.21 15.82 -16.12
C GLY A 82 5.50 14.47 -15.98
N THR A 83 6.20 13.35 -15.81
CA THR A 83 5.54 12.07 -15.50
C THR A 83 5.20 11.97 -14.02
N ASP A 84 4.05 11.38 -13.68
CA ASP A 84 3.71 10.99 -12.31
C ASP A 84 3.89 9.47 -12.13
N PRO A 85 5.02 9.01 -11.56
CA PRO A 85 5.27 7.58 -11.36
C PRO A 85 4.47 6.97 -10.19
N ILE A 86 3.72 7.79 -9.45
CA ILE A 86 2.91 7.39 -8.29
C ILE A 86 1.46 7.11 -8.67
N SER A 87 0.95 7.72 -9.74
CA SER A 87 -0.47 7.66 -10.13
C SER A 87 -1.00 6.23 -10.24
N ASP A 88 -0.23 5.32 -10.83
CA ASP A 88 -0.66 3.93 -11.04
C ASP A 88 -0.77 3.15 -9.72
N ILE A 89 0.17 3.39 -8.79
CA ILE A 89 0.11 2.83 -7.43
C ILE A 89 -1.13 3.39 -6.71
N GLU A 90 -1.34 4.70 -6.79
CA GLU A 90 -2.46 5.36 -6.13
C GLU A 90 -3.82 4.81 -6.62
N VAL A 91 -3.98 4.63 -7.93
CA VAL A 91 -5.20 4.06 -8.52
C VAL A 91 -5.43 2.63 -8.04
N MET A 92 -4.39 1.81 -7.98
CA MET A 92 -4.50 0.44 -7.48
C MET A 92 -4.90 0.40 -6.00
N LEU A 93 -4.26 1.22 -5.15
CA LEU A 93 -4.55 1.30 -3.72
C LEU A 93 -5.93 1.89 -3.42
N ARG A 94 -6.40 2.83 -4.24
CA ARG A 94 -7.73 3.45 -4.09
C ARG A 94 -8.87 2.49 -4.43
N ARG A 95 -8.63 1.50 -5.30
CA ARG A 95 -9.61 0.48 -5.69
C ARG A 95 -9.81 -0.62 -4.63
N THR A 96 -9.03 -0.61 -3.56
CA THR A 96 -9.15 -1.59 -2.48
C THR A 96 -10.53 -1.52 -1.83
N ASP A 97 -11.22 -2.66 -1.75
CA ASP A 97 -12.55 -2.78 -1.19
C ASP A 97 -12.70 -4.00 -0.29
N ILE A 98 -13.88 -4.15 0.32
CA ILE A 98 -14.22 -5.31 1.14
C ILE A 98 -15.47 -5.99 0.63
N MET A 99 -15.41 -7.31 0.59
CA MET A 99 -16.55 -8.19 0.39
C MET A 99 -16.93 -8.83 1.73
N ILE A 100 -18.06 -8.41 2.28
CA ILE A 100 -18.61 -8.99 3.51
C ILE A 100 -19.26 -10.33 3.16
N LYS A 101 -18.82 -11.38 3.85
CA LYS A 101 -19.25 -12.77 3.69
C LYS A 101 -20.07 -13.24 4.90
N ASN A 102 -20.57 -14.46 4.77
CA ASN A 102 -21.48 -15.13 5.69
C ASN A 102 -21.10 -14.94 7.17
N ARG A 103 -22.14 -14.89 7.99
CA ARG A 103 -22.04 -14.91 9.45
C ARG A 103 -21.80 -16.33 9.93
N LYS A 104 -20.74 -16.56 10.71
CA LYS A 104 -20.46 -17.84 11.37
C LYS A 104 -20.80 -17.78 12.85
N MET A 105 -21.15 -18.92 13.43
CA MET A 105 -21.29 -19.05 14.88
C MET A 105 -19.93 -19.41 15.48
N GLY A 106 -19.32 -18.48 16.20
CA GLY A 106 -18.12 -18.70 17.00
C GLY A 106 -18.45 -19.24 18.40
N GLN A 107 -17.41 -19.43 19.20
CA GLN A 107 -17.53 -19.93 20.57
C GLN A 107 -18.33 -18.98 21.49
N PHE A 108 -18.21 -17.67 21.26
CA PHE A 108 -18.80 -16.61 22.08
C PHE A 108 -19.95 -15.84 21.41
N GLY A 109 -20.41 -16.28 20.23
CA GLY A 109 -21.49 -15.62 19.51
C GLY A 109 -21.26 -15.55 18.01
N PHE A 110 -21.97 -14.66 17.33
CA PHE A 110 -21.87 -14.51 15.88
C PHE A 110 -20.65 -13.70 15.47
N VAL A 111 -19.98 -14.16 14.43
CA VAL A 111 -18.84 -13.49 13.84
C VAL A 111 -19.13 -13.26 12.36
N TRP A 112 -19.13 -11.98 11.97
CA TRP A 112 -19.17 -11.61 10.56
C TRP A 112 -17.81 -11.88 9.93
N THR A 113 -17.80 -12.32 8.67
CA THR A 113 -16.54 -12.48 7.95
C THR A 113 -16.44 -11.47 6.83
N TYR A 114 -15.24 -11.00 6.53
CA TYR A 114 -15.01 -10.18 5.35
C TYR A 114 -13.71 -10.57 4.65
N VAL A 115 -13.68 -10.31 3.35
CA VAL A 115 -12.52 -10.49 2.49
C VAL A 115 -12.15 -9.11 1.97
N VAL A 116 -10.90 -8.74 2.15
CA VAL A 116 -10.34 -7.53 1.54
C VAL A 116 -9.86 -7.90 0.15
N ASN A 117 -10.25 -7.11 -0.84
CA ASN A 117 -9.79 -7.22 -2.21
C ASN A 117 -8.95 -5.99 -2.52
N SER A 118 -7.67 -6.20 -2.76
CA SER A 118 -6.64 -5.18 -2.91
C SER A 118 -5.54 -5.73 -3.81
N PRO A 119 -4.78 -4.87 -4.50
CA PRO A 119 -3.59 -5.30 -5.21
C PRO A 119 -2.59 -6.00 -4.27
N SER A 120 -1.97 -7.06 -4.77
CA SER A 120 -0.80 -7.67 -4.13
C SER A 120 0.45 -6.80 -4.33
N LEU A 121 1.50 -7.05 -3.54
CA LEU A 121 2.81 -6.41 -3.77
C LEU A 121 3.34 -6.67 -5.19
N GLN A 122 3.06 -7.85 -5.75
CA GLN A 122 3.48 -8.19 -7.11
C GLN A 122 2.75 -7.37 -8.17
N ASP A 123 1.46 -7.09 -7.96
CA ASP A 123 0.67 -6.21 -8.83
C ASP A 123 1.24 -4.79 -8.81
N LEU A 124 1.59 -4.28 -7.63
CA LEU A 124 2.23 -2.96 -7.48
C LEU A 124 3.61 -2.90 -8.15
N TYR A 125 4.39 -4.00 -8.12
CA TYR A 125 5.65 -4.07 -8.86
C TYR A 125 5.43 -4.07 -10.38
N SER A 126 4.36 -4.69 -10.87
CA SER A 126 4.07 -4.74 -12.31
C SER A 126 3.75 -3.37 -12.91
N VAL A 127 3.17 -2.46 -12.12
CA VAL A 127 2.81 -1.09 -12.55
C VAL A 127 3.88 -0.06 -12.23
N THR A 128 5.06 -0.47 -11.77
CA THR A 128 6.16 0.44 -11.42
C THR A 128 7.42 0.16 -12.21
N PRO A 129 7.36 0.12 -13.56
CA PRO A 129 8.51 -0.23 -14.38
C PRO A 129 9.66 0.76 -14.18
N MET A 130 10.88 0.24 -14.15
CA MET A 130 12.07 1.06 -14.04
C MET A 130 12.31 1.81 -15.36
N PRO A 131 12.58 3.13 -15.36
CA PRO A 131 12.59 3.90 -16.60
C PRO A 131 13.74 3.56 -17.56
N TRP A 132 14.78 2.87 -17.10
CA TRP A 132 15.99 2.51 -17.85
C TRP A 132 16.33 1.02 -17.81
N ALA A 133 15.57 0.20 -17.07
CA ALA A 133 15.78 -1.24 -16.98
C ALA A 133 14.46 -1.98 -17.26
N SER A 134 14.32 -2.48 -18.48
CA SER A 134 13.15 -3.27 -18.88
C SER A 134 13.01 -4.51 -17.98
N GLY A 135 11.79 -4.79 -17.51
CA GLY A 135 11.48 -5.90 -16.62
C GLY A 135 11.85 -5.69 -15.14
N ALA A 136 12.50 -4.57 -14.78
CA ALA A 136 12.73 -4.20 -13.39
C ALA A 136 11.62 -3.27 -12.87
N SER A 137 11.39 -3.27 -11.56
CA SER A 137 10.47 -2.36 -10.89
C SER A 137 11.23 -1.42 -9.97
N TRP A 138 11.02 -0.11 -10.10
CA TRP A 138 11.67 0.86 -9.23
C TRP A 138 11.24 0.69 -7.77
N LEU A 139 9.96 0.37 -7.54
CA LEU A 139 9.43 0.14 -6.20
C LEU A 139 10.09 -1.09 -5.56
N ARG A 140 10.18 -2.19 -6.31
CA ARG A 140 10.82 -3.43 -5.86
C ARG A 140 12.30 -3.21 -5.53
N GLU A 141 13.02 -2.49 -6.37
CA GLU A 141 14.43 -2.21 -6.14
C GLU A 141 14.62 -1.26 -4.96
N LEU A 142 13.81 -0.19 -4.82
CA LEU A 142 13.89 0.78 -3.74
C LEU A 142 13.73 0.14 -2.35
N GLU A 143 12.78 -0.78 -2.18
CA GLU A 143 12.51 -1.42 -0.89
C GLU A 143 13.34 -2.69 -0.65
N GLY A 144 13.75 -3.35 -1.74
CA GLY A 144 14.47 -4.62 -1.74
C GLY A 144 15.98 -4.46 -1.63
N ARG A 145 16.66 -4.57 -2.78
CA ARG A 145 18.13 -4.53 -2.87
C ARG A 145 18.68 -3.10 -2.80
N GLY A 146 17.83 -2.09 -2.89
CA GLY A 146 18.18 -0.69 -3.11
C GLY A 146 18.46 -0.40 -4.58
N ILE A 147 18.25 0.83 -5.03
CA ILE A 147 18.54 1.25 -6.41
C ILE A 147 20.05 1.55 -6.53
N PRO A 148 20.76 0.98 -7.53
CA PRO A 148 22.21 1.13 -7.68
C PRO A 148 22.64 2.53 -8.15
N ASN A 149 23.96 2.76 -8.18
CA ASN A 149 24.63 3.93 -8.77
C ASN A 149 24.55 5.23 -7.96
N LEU A 150 24.42 5.16 -6.64
CA LEU A 150 24.46 6.37 -5.79
C LEU A 150 25.76 7.15 -5.94
N GLY A 151 26.91 6.48 -6.03
CA GLY A 151 28.22 7.15 -6.18
C GLY A 151 28.45 7.81 -7.54
N GLN A 152 27.67 7.44 -8.54
CA GLN A 152 27.72 8.00 -9.89
C GLN A 152 26.70 9.12 -10.07
N TYR A 153 25.71 9.23 -9.19
CA TYR A 153 24.68 10.26 -9.29
C TYR A 153 25.25 11.65 -9.00
N MET A 154 25.01 12.57 -9.92
CA MET A 154 25.29 13.99 -9.74
C MET A 154 24.03 14.79 -10.01
N TYR A 155 23.58 15.56 -9.03
CA TYR A 155 22.49 16.51 -9.22
C TYR A 155 23.01 17.73 -9.99
N LYS A 156 22.80 17.73 -11.31
CA LYS A 156 23.12 18.85 -12.19
C LYS A 156 21.95 19.06 -13.16
N ARG A 157 21.51 20.30 -13.33
CA ARG A 157 20.55 20.67 -14.39
C ARG A 157 21.23 20.51 -15.74
N SER A 158 20.63 19.75 -16.64
CA SER A 158 21.19 19.46 -17.96
C SER A 158 20.08 19.11 -18.94
N SER A 159 20.15 19.64 -20.16
CA SER A 159 19.28 19.24 -21.27
C SER A 159 19.48 17.78 -21.69
N SER A 160 20.62 17.18 -21.34
CA SER A 160 20.89 15.75 -21.57
C SER A 160 20.27 14.84 -20.50
N SER A 161 19.64 15.39 -19.45
CA SER A 161 18.94 14.62 -18.42
C SER A 161 17.46 14.48 -18.79
N ARG A 162 16.93 13.24 -18.70
CA ARG A 162 15.52 12.94 -18.98
C ARG A 162 14.54 13.65 -18.03
N SER A 163 14.97 13.84 -16.78
CA SER A 163 14.24 14.57 -15.73
C SER A 163 14.49 16.07 -15.76
N GLY A 164 15.40 16.57 -16.62
CA GLY A 164 15.91 17.94 -16.57
C GLY A 164 16.93 18.21 -15.45
N ALA A 165 17.08 17.27 -14.51
CA ALA A 165 18.08 17.29 -13.45
C ALA A 165 18.54 15.87 -13.08
N GLY A 166 19.83 15.70 -12.82
CA GLY A 166 20.44 14.41 -12.47
C GLY A 166 21.17 13.78 -13.66
N VAL A 167 22.47 13.58 -13.53
CA VAL A 167 23.36 12.96 -14.54
C VAL A 167 24.20 11.89 -13.84
N GLN A 168 24.32 10.71 -14.46
CA GLN A 168 25.21 9.66 -13.97
C GLN A 168 26.61 9.86 -14.56
N ASN A 169 27.60 10.03 -13.70
CA ASN A 169 29.01 10.07 -14.08
C ASN A 169 29.60 8.66 -14.06
N GLN A 170 29.75 8.07 -15.25
CA GLN A 170 30.24 6.69 -15.44
C GLN A 170 31.72 6.51 -15.06
N ASN A 171 32.49 7.61 -14.93
CA ASN A 171 33.91 7.57 -14.54
C ASN A 171 34.12 7.44 -13.01
N ARG A 172 33.04 7.43 -12.21
CA ARG A 172 33.10 7.17 -10.77
C ARG A 172 32.74 5.71 -10.50
N SER A 173 33.37 5.13 -9.48
CA SER A 173 32.97 3.80 -9.00
C SER A 173 31.47 3.80 -8.69
N GLY A 174 30.77 2.75 -9.12
CA GLY A 174 29.36 2.52 -8.83
C GLY A 174 29.19 2.45 -7.31
N GLY A 175 28.89 3.59 -6.68
CA GLY A 175 28.87 3.70 -5.22
C GLY A 175 27.69 2.97 -4.59
N GLY A 176 27.27 3.45 -3.42
CA GLY A 176 26.23 2.82 -2.61
C GLY A 176 24.88 2.60 -3.32
N ARG A 177 23.97 1.93 -2.62
CA ARG A 177 22.59 1.68 -3.08
C ARG A 177 21.63 2.50 -2.23
N VAL A 178 20.62 3.07 -2.86
CA VAL A 178 19.58 3.84 -2.17
C VAL A 178 18.45 2.90 -1.80
N ARG A 179 18.19 2.74 -0.50
CA ARG A 179 17.13 1.87 0.01
C ARG A 179 16.25 2.64 0.98
N VAL A 180 14.94 2.61 0.73
CA VAL A 180 13.94 3.30 1.55
C VAL A 180 12.73 2.39 1.71
N SER A 181 12.21 2.27 2.94
CA SER A 181 10.94 1.60 3.19
C SER A 181 9.78 2.49 2.77
N TYR A 182 8.79 1.92 2.10
CA TYR A 182 7.67 2.69 1.53
C TYR A 182 6.38 1.85 1.55
N VAL A 183 5.87 1.44 0.39
CA VAL A 183 4.59 0.74 0.21
C VAL A 183 4.48 -0.52 1.06
N LYS A 184 5.57 -1.30 1.20
CA LYS A 184 5.53 -2.53 1.98
C LYS A 184 5.21 -2.26 3.46
N GLN A 185 5.76 -1.18 4.02
CA GLN A 185 5.47 -0.79 5.40
C GLN A 185 4.04 -0.27 5.53
N LEU A 186 3.59 0.57 4.60
CA LEU A 186 2.22 1.09 4.61
C LEU A 186 1.17 -0.03 4.51
N LEU A 187 1.41 -1.03 3.66
CA LEU A 187 0.55 -2.21 3.55
C LEU A 187 0.52 -2.99 4.87
N LYS A 188 1.68 -3.20 5.52
CA LYS A 188 1.76 -3.86 6.82
C LYS A 188 0.91 -3.15 7.88
N GLU A 189 1.00 -1.83 7.94
CA GLU A 189 0.24 -1.01 8.89
C GLU A 189 -1.26 -1.05 8.56
N PHE A 190 -1.62 -0.99 7.28
CA PHE A 190 -3.01 -1.17 6.83
C PHE A 190 -3.58 -2.53 7.28
N GLU A 191 -2.81 -3.60 7.17
CA GLU A 191 -3.23 -4.93 7.64
C GLU A 191 -3.48 -5.00 9.14
N GLN A 192 -2.61 -4.37 9.93
CA GLN A 192 -2.77 -4.29 11.38
C GLN A 192 -4.05 -3.53 11.74
N ASN A 193 -4.32 -2.42 11.04
CA ASN A 193 -5.52 -1.63 11.23
C ASN A 193 -6.79 -2.39 10.84
N LEU A 194 -6.75 -3.23 9.79
CA LEU A 194 -7.88 -4.08 9.39
C LEU A 194 -8.29 -5.08 10.49
N ASN A 195 -7.34 -5.55 11.30
CA ASN A 195 -7.65 -6.45 12.42
C ASN A 195 -8.46 -5.78 13.54
N ALA A 196 -8.56 -4.44 13.54
CA ALA A 196 -9.40 -3.69 14.46
C ALA A 196 -10.89 -3.65 14.03
N ILE A 197 -11.21 -4.05 12.80
CA ILE A 197 -12.60 -4.17 12.34
C ILE A 197 -13.30 -5.24 13.19
N GLN A 198 -14.53 -4.94 13.63
CA GLN A 198 -15.35 -5.84 14.45
C GLN A 198 -15.96 -6.99 13.62
N ALA A 199 -15.13 -7.67 12.85
CA ALA A 199 -15.44 -8.81 12.01
C ALA A 199 -14.17 -9.66 11.79
N SER A 200 -14.34 -10.96 11.55
CA SER A 200 -13.22 -11.86 11.24
C SER A 200 -12.79 -11.70 9.79
N ARG A 201 -11.52 -11.34 9.59
CA ARG A 201 -10.88 -11.33 8.29
C ARG A 201 -10.58 -12.76 7.83
N VAL A 202 -10.93 -13.08 6.58
CA VAL A 202 -10.68 -14.41 5.97
C VAL A 202 -9.65 -14.34 4.83
N SER A 203 -9.23 -13.14 4.42
CA SER A 203 -8.14 -12.98 3.44
C SER A 203 -6.77 -13.22 4.06
N ARG A 204 -5.82 -13.71 3.24
CA ARG A 204 -4.41 -13.88 3.62
C ARG A 204 -3.73 -12.52 3.86
N ALA A 205 -2.57 -12.56 4.53
CA ALA A 205 -1.71 -11.39 4.70
C ALA A 205 -1.05 -10.99 3.36
N TYR A 206 -0.98 -9.69 3.08
CA TYR A 206 -0.41 -9.00 1.91
C TYR A 206 -1.05 -9.26 0.53
N PHE A 207 -2.25 -9.85 0.52
CA PHE A 207 -3.01 -10.32 -0.66
C PHE A 207 -2.35 -11.49 -1.39
#